data_AF-A0A3D4THN9-F1
#
_entry.id   AF-A0A3D4THN9-F1
#
_cell.length_a   1.000
_cell.length_b   1.000
_cell.length_c   1.000
_cell.angle_alpha   90.00
_cell.angle_beta   90.00
_cell.angle_gamma   90.00
#
_symmetry.space_group_name_H-M   'P 1'
#
loop_
_entity.id
_entity.type
_entity.pdbx_description
1 polymer ?
#
loop_
_entity_poly.entity_id
_entity_poly.type
_entity_poly.pdbx_seq_one_letter_code
_entity_poly.pdbx_strand_id
1 'polypeptide(L)'
;YIEERNALQAKVLTAFIYPAAISLVSVAIVIFLLSYVVPQVVTAFVQARQTLPMLTQVMLAASAFVRSWGMWVGFGVAALVVAWRLALRRPELRLRWDAMLLRVPMVGRFVLGVNSARFASTLAILLDAGVPLLRGLEAARQTLGNALLARCADDVSARVREGAALGAALKVQKVYPPILVHLVASGE
;
A
#
# COMPACT_ATOMS: atom_id res chain seq x y z
N TYR A 1 21.20 -3.31 -18.23
CA TYR A 1 19.98 -4.03 -17.80
C TYR A 1 20.21 -5.14 -16.75
N ILE A 2 20.93 -6.24 -17.02
CA ILE A 2 21.19 -7.28 -15.97
C ILE A 2 22.17 -6.77 -14.91
N GLU A 3 23.26 -6.12 -15.31
CA GLU A 3 24.21 -5.45 -14.39
C GLU A 3 23.52 -4.42 -13.48
N GLU A 4 22.68 -3.54 -14.04
CA GLU A 4 21.96 -2.51 -13.27
C GLU A 4 20.96 -3.12 -12.28
N ARG A 5 20.29 -4.20 -12.67
CA ARG A 5 19.32 -4.89 -11.81
C ARG A 5 20.01 -5.61 -10.65
N ASN A 6 21.18 -6.20 -10.88
CA ASN A 6 22.00 -6.82 -9.83
C ASN A 6 22.61 -5.77 -8.90
N ALA A 7 23.08 -4.63 -9.45
CA ALA A 7 23.59 -3.51 -8.66
C ALA A 7 22.49 -2.89 -7.76
N LEU A 8 21.27 -2.74 -8.28
CA LEU A 8 20.11 -2.30 -7.50
C LEU A 8 19.73 -3.29 -6.40
N GLN A 9 19.71 -4.60 -6.69
CA GLN A 9 19.44 -5.63 -5.68
C GLN A 9 20.49 -5.67 -4.58
N ALA A 10 21.77 -5.59 -4.92
CA ALA A 10 22.85 -5.52 -3.94
C ALA A 10 22.72 -4.27 -3.05
N LYS A 11 22.45 -3.10 -3.65
CA LYS A 11 22.29 -1.84 -2.91
C LYS A 11 21.10 -1.86 -1.95
N VAL A 12 20.00 -2.51 -2.35
CA VAL A 12 18.84 -2.74 -1.47
C VAL A 12 19.22 -3.72 -0.35
N LEU A 13 19.82 -4.87 -0.65
CA LEU A 13 20.22 -5.85 0.36
C LEU A 13 21.16 -5.24 1.41
N THR A 14 22.18 -4.50 1.00
CA THR A 14 23.12 -3.87 1.94
C THR A 14 22.45 -2.78 2.78
N ALA A 15 21.48 -2.04 2.22
CA ALA A 15 20.72 -1.04 2.95
C ALA A 15 19.77 -1.65 4.01
N PHE A 16 19.32 -2.90 3.83
CA PHE A 16 18.44 -3.60 4.77
C PHE A 16 19.20 -4.38 5.88
N ILE A 17 20.49 -4.68 5.70
CA ILE A 17 21.30 -5.37 6.73
C ILE A 17 21.37 -4.55 8.03
N TYR A 18 21.61 -3.24 7.93
CA TYR A 18 21.76 -2.39 9.11
C TYR A 18 20.44 -2.25 9.92
N PRO A 19 19.27 -1.98 9.28
CA PRO A 19 17.96 -2.06 9.93
C PRO A 19 17.64 -3.45 10.52
N ALA A 20 17.96 -4.53 9.82
CA ALA A 20 17.70 -5.89 10.29
C ALA A 20 18.55 -6.26 11.52
N ALA A 21 19.84 -5.90 11.53
CA ALA A 21 20.71 -6.14 12.67
C ALA A 21 20.27 -5.35 13.92
N ILE A 22 19.95 -4.06 13.76
CA ILE A 22 19.49 -3.22 14.88
C ILE A 22 18.12 -3.66 15.39
N SER A 23 17.18 -4.02 14.50
CA SER A 23 15.87 -4.53 14.92
C SER A 23 15.99 -5.85 15.68
N LEU A 24 16.86 -6.77 15.22
CA LEU A 24 17.15 -8.02 15.94
C LEU A 24 17.68 -7.74 17.36
N VAL A 25 18.69 -6.88 17.49
CA VAL A 25 19.28 -6.51 18.79
C VAL A 25 18.25 -5.83 19.69
N SER A 26 17.44 -4.92 19.13
CA SER A 26 16.40 -4.21 19.88
C SER A 26 15.31 -5.17 20.39
N VAL A 27 14.85 -6.11 19.56
CA VAL A 27 13.87 -7.13 19.96
C VAL A 27 14.46 -8.04 21.04
N ALA A 28 15.72 -8.45 20.90
CA ALA A 28 16.40 -9.26 21.91
C ALA A 28 16.49 -8.55 23.27
N ILE A 29 16.85 -7.25 23.29
CA ILE A 29 16.90 -6.43 24.51
C ILE A 29 15.52 -6.30 25.15
N VAL A 30 14.48 -6.04 24.35
CA VAL A 30 13.10 -5.93 24.85
C VAL A 30 12.64 -7.25 25.48
N ILE A 31 12.90 -8.39 24.83
CA ILE A 31 12.58 -9.72 25.38
C ILE A 31 13.32 -9.96 26.69
N PHE A 32 14.62 -9.63 26.76
CA PHE A 32 15.42 -9.76 27.98
C PHE A 32 14.89 -8.90 29.13
N LEU A 33 14.58 -7.62 28.85
CA LEU A 33 14.01 -6.69 29.83
C LEU A 33 12.67 -7.22 30.39
N LEU A 34 11.78 -7.69 29.51
CA LEU A 34 10.46 -8.17 29.92
C LEU A 34 10.52 -9.54 30.62
N SER A 35 11.41 -10.43 30.21
CA SER A 35 11.50 -11.80 30.74
C SER A 35 12.26 -11.87 32.08
N TYR A 36 13.28 -11.02 32.27
CA TYR A 36 14.19 -11.14 33.41
C TYR A 36 14.18 -9.91 34.32
N VAL A 37 14.27 -8.71 33.74
CA VAL A 37 14.48 -7.48 34.54
C VAL A 37 13.18 -6.99 35.18
N VAL A 38 12.11 -6.90 34.39
CA VAL A 38 10.78 -6.46 34.87
C VAL A 38 10.25 -7.33 36.01
N PRO A 39 10.27 -8.68 35.94
CA PRO A 39 9.81 -9.49 37.06
C PRO A 39 10.66 -9.30 38.32
N GLN A 40 11.98 -9.11 38.20
CA GLN A 40 12.84 -8.84 39.37
C GLN A 40 12.47 -7.52 40.05
N VAL A 41 12.28 -6.45 39.27
CA VAL A 41 11.84 -5.15 39.79
C VAL A 41 10.47 -5.31 40.47
N VAL A 42 9.52 -5.99 39.83
CA VAL A 42 8.19 -6.23 40.41
C VAL A 42 8.28 -7.04 41.71
N THR A 43 9.11 -8.09 41.78
CA THR A 43 9.29 -8.88 43.01
C THR A 43 9.90 -8.06 44.16
N ALA A 44 10.81 -7.12 43.85
CA ALA A 44 11.36 -6.19 44.84
C ALA A 44 10.29 -5.21 45.36
N PHE A 45 9.36 -4.77 44.50
CA PHE A 45 8.23 -3.93 44.90
C PHE A 45 7.16 -4.70 45.70
N VAL A 46 6.89 -5.97 45.37
CA VAL A 46 5.94 -6.83 46.11
C VAL A 46 6.43 -7.12 47.53
N GLN A 47 7.74 -7.28 47.73
CA GLN A 47 8.33 -7.45 49.07
C GLN A 47 8.21 -6.20 49.95
N ALA A 48 8.08 -5.01 49.35
CA ALA A 48 7.95 -3.73 50.05
C ALA A 48 6.52 -3.36 50.48
N ARG A 49 5.51 -4.25 50.32
CA ARG A 49 4.08 -4.00 50.64
C ARG A 49 3.48 -2.72 50.00
N GLN A 50 4.00 -2.22 48.88
CA GLN A 50 3.30 -1.20 48.09
C GLN A 50 2.57 -1.86 46.92
N THR A 51 1.29 -1.50 46.75
CA THR A 51 0.44 -1.96 45.65
C THR A 51 1.07 -1.58 44.32
N LEU A 52 1.18 -2.56 43.41
CA LEU A 52 1.70 -2.35 42.06
C LEU A 52 1.07 -1.09 41.41
N PRO A 53 1.87 -0.11 40.93
CA PRO A 53 1.37 1.08 40.25
C PRO A 53 0.43 0.70 39.09
N MET A 54 -0.61 1.50 38.84
CA MET A 54 -1.63 1.21 37.82
C MET A 54 -1.04 0.84 36.45
N LEU A 55 0.10 1.43 36.08
CA LEU A 55 0.81 1.16 34.83
C LEU A 55 1.27 -0.31 34.69
N THR A 56 1.77 -0.93 35.76
CA THR A 56 2.25 -2.33 35.72
C THR A 56 1.09 -3.31 35.71
N GLN A 57 -0.03 -2.98 36.36
CA GLN A 57 -1.27 -3.76 36.27
C GLN A 57 -1.84 -3.76 34.84
N VAL A 58 -1.82 -2.62 34.14
CA VAL A 58 -2.24 -2.52 32.74
C VAL A 58 -1.30 -3.33 31.83
N MET A 59 0.01 -3.31 32.05
CA MET A 59 0.95 -4.14 31.28
C MET A 59 0.73 -5.65 31.50
N LEU A 60 0.53 -6.09 32.75
CA LEU A 60 0.23 -7.49 33.08
C LEU A 60 -1.12 -7.92 32.50
N ALA A 61 -2.14 -7.06 32.54
CA ALA A 61 -3.44 -7.31 31.92
C ALA A 61 -3.34 -7.41 30.40
N ALA A 62 -2.58 -6.54 29.74
CA ALA A 62 -2.34 -6.61 28.30
C ALA A 62 -1.58 -7.89 27.90
N SER A 63 -0.56 -8.28 28.69
CA SER A 63 0.19 -9.52 28.48
C SER A 63 -0.69 -10.76 28.67
N ALA A 64 -1.53 -10.77 29.70
CA ALA A 64 -2.49 -11.84 29.94
C ALA A 64 -3.55 -11.93 28.83
N PHE A 65 -4.04 -10.80 28.33
CA PHE A 65 -4.98 -10.73 27.21
C PHE A 65 -4.35 -11.29 25.93
N VAL A 66 -3.12 -10.90 25.60
CA VAL A 66 -2.40 -11.44 24.43
C VAL A 66 -2.08 -12.93 24.59
N ARG A 67 -1.75 -13.41 25.79
CA ARG A 67 -1.45 -14.83 26.02
C ARG A 67 -2.70 -15.73 25.99
N SER A 68 -3.84 -15.23 26.46
CA SER A 68 -5.10 -16.01 26.52
C SER A 68 -5.96 -15.88 25.27
N TRP A 69 -6.03 -14.68 24.68
CA TRP A 69 -6.84 -14.41 23.49
C TRP A 69 -6.02 -14.23 22.22
N GLY A 70 -4.68 -14.22 22.27
CA GLY A 70 -3.83 -13.94 21.10
C GLY A 70 -4.08 -14.88 19.92
N MET A 71 -4.34 -16.16 20.16
CA MET A 71 -4.74 -17.09 19.09
C MET A 71 -6.11 -16.73 18.51
N TRP A 72 -7.12 -16.44 19.35
CA TRP A 72 -8.46 -16.04 18.91
C TRP A 72 -8.48 -14.69 18.19
N VAL A 73 -7.70 -13.72 18.67
CA VAL A 73 -7.48 -12.42 18.02
C VAL A 73 -6.74 -12.63 16.69
N GLY A 74 -5.73 -13.49 16.65
CA GLY A 74 -5.05 -13.88 15.42
C GLY A 74 -5.99 -14.50 14.40
N PHE A 75 -6.82 -15.46 14.82
CA PHE A 75 -7.87 -16.04 13.98
C PHE A 75 -8.92 -15.02 13.57
N GLY A 76 -9.32 -14.10 14.46
CA GLY A 76 -10.25 -13.02 14.16
C GLY A 76 -9.70 -12.06 13.11
N VAL A 77 -8.44 -11.63 13.24
CA VAL A 77 -7.74 -10.80 12.26
C VAL A 77 -7.57 -11.56 10.94
N ALA A 78 -7.17 -12.83 10.98
CA ALA A 78 -7.05 -13.65 9.78
C ALA A 78 -8.40 -13.83 9.06
N ALA A 79 -9.47 -14.12 9.80
CA ALA A 79 -10.82 -14.22 9.28
C ALA A 79 -11.30 -12.88 8.72
N LEU A 80 -11.01 -11.77 9.39
CA LEU A 80 -11.32 -10.42 8.91
C LEU A 80 -10.57 -10.12 7.60
N VAL A 81 -9.27 -10.42 7.53
CA VAL A 81 -8.46 -10.23 6.31
C VAL A 81 -8.95 -11.11 5.18
N VAL A 82 -9.32 -12.36 5.45
CA VAL A 82 -9.86 -13.29 4.45
C VAL A 82 -11.25 -12.83 3.98
N ALA A 83 -12.15 -12.47 4.90
CA ALA A 83 -13.46 -11.91 4.60
C ALA A 83 -13.35 -10.60 3.81
N TRP A 84 -12.40 -9.74 4.18
CA TRP A 84 -12.06 -8.51 3.46
C TRP A 84 -11.59 -8.80 2.04
N ARG A 85 -10.66 -9.76 1.86
CA ARG A 85 -10.18 -10.18 0.54
C ARG A 85 -11.29 -10.81 -0.30
N LEU A 86 -12.15 -11.62 0.30
CA LEU A 86 -13.33 -12.21 -0.36
C LEU A 86 -14.35 -11.14 -0.75
N ALA A 87 -14.57 -10.14 0.09
CA ALA A 87 -15.43 -9.00 -0.21
C ALA A 87 -14.86 -8.19 -1.39
N LEU A 88 -13.55 -7.94 -1.41
CA LEU A 88 -12.86 -7.26 -2.51
C LEU A 88 -12.80 -8.07 -3.81
N ARG A 89 -13.17 -9.36 -3.81
CA ARG A 89 -13.38 -10.11 -5.06
C ARG A 89 -14.65 -9.66 -5.79
N ARG A 90 -15.63 -9.08 -5.09
CA ARG A 90 -16.83 -8.53 -5.74
C ARG A 90 -16.46 -7.22 -6.46
N PRO A 91 -16.69 -7.11 -7.77
CA PRO A 91 -16.23 -5.97 -8.57
C PRO A 91 -16.84 -4.64 -8.10
N GLU A 92 -18.09 -4.67 -7.62
CA GLU A 92 -18.78 -3.49 -7.08
C GLU A 92 -18.15 -2.98 -5.78
N LEU A 93 -17.80 -3.88 -4.86
CA LEU A 93 -17.17 -3.53 -3.59
C LEU A 93 -15.74 -3.03 -3.82
N ARG A 94 -15.01 -3.67 -4.73
CA ARG A 94 -13.67 -3.22 -5.13
C ARG A 94 -13.70 -1.81 -5.72
N LEU A 95 -14.67 -1.50 -6.58
CA LEU A 95 -14.80 -0.16 -7.16
C LEU A 95 -15.14 0.89 -6.10
N ARG A 96 -16.04 0.58 -5.16
CA ARG A 96 -16.38 1.49 -4.05
C ARG A 96 -15.19 1.71 -3.12
N TRP A 97 -14.46 0.65 -2.80
CA TRP A 97 -13.25 0.70 -1.99
C TRP A 97 -12.15 1.54 -2.65
N ASP A 98 -11.87 1.28 -3.93
CA ASP A 98 -10.88 2.00 -4.71
C ASP A 98 -11.24 3.48 -4.89
N ALA A 99 -12.53 3.81 -5.01
CA ALA A 99 -13.04 5.18 -5.03
C ALA A 99 -12.93 5.87 -3.65
N MET A 100 -13.18 5.14 -2.56
CA MET A 100 -12.98 5.65 -1.20
C MET A 100 -11.51 5.95 -0.93
N LEU A 101 -10.59 5.08 -1.35
CA LEU A 101 -9.15 5.27 -1.23
C LEU A 101 -8.67 6.56 -1.91
N LEU A 102 -9.23 6.89 -3.08
CA LEU A 102 -8.92 8.12 -3.81
C LEU A 102 -9.40 9.38 -3.09
N ARG A 103 -10.38 9.28 -2.18
CA ARG A 103 -10.89 10.40 -1.36
C ARG A 103 -10.06 10.67 -0.10
N VAL A 104 -9.23 9.71 0.34
CA VAL A 104 -8.40 9.90 1.54
C VAL A 104 -7.26 10.88 1.22
N PRO A 105 -7.13 12.01 1.94
CA PRO A 105 -6.04 12.94 1.71
C PRO A 105 -4.69 12.22 1.93
N MET A 106 -3.68 12.57 1.13
CA MET A 106 -2.36 11.91 1.05
C MET A 106 -2.35 10.55 0.33
N VAL A 107 -3.14 9.57 0.78
CA VAL A 107 -3.17 8.23 0.14
C VAL A 107 -3.72 8.29 -1.28
N GLY A 108 -4.81 9.05 -1.49
CA GLY A 108 -5.40 9.22 -2.82
C GLY A 108 -4.43 9.84 -3.83
N ARG A 109 -3.64 10.84 -3.40
CA ARG A 109 -2.63 11.49 -4.27
C ARG A 109 -1.51 10.52 -4.64
N PHE A 110 -1.07 9.69 -3.69
CA PHE A 110 -0.04 8.67 -3.94
C PHE A 110 -0.54 7.59 -4.89
N VAL A 111 -1.71 7.01 -4.62
CA VAL A 111 -2.34 5.99 -5.47
C VAL A 111 -2.55 6.53 -6.89
N LEU A 112 -3.08 7.75 -6.99
CA LEU A 112 -3.30 8.40 -8.28
C LEU A 112 -1.98 8.63 -9.03
N GLY A 113 -0.96 9.16 -8.37
CA GLY A 113 0.35 9.43 -8.98
C GLY A 113 1.02 8.17 -9.51
N VAL A 114 1.06 7.10 -8.72
CA VAL A 114 1.67 5.82 -9.11
C VAL A 114 0.92 5.18 -10.29
N ASN A 115 -0.42 5.15 -10.24
CA ASN A 115 -1.21 4.56 -11.33
C ASN A 115 -1.13 5.40 -12.61
N SER A 116 -1.16 6.72 -12.50
CA SER A 116 -1.03 7.64 -13.64
C SER A 116 0.33 7.54 -14.31
N ALA A 117 1.41 7.47 -13.52
CA ALA A 117 2.76 7.31 -14.03
C ALA A 117 2.93 5.96 -14.77
N ARG A 118 2.40 4.87 -14.20
CA ARG A 118 2.43 3.55 -14.83
C ARG A 118 1.66 3.51 -16.14
N PHE A 119 0.46 4.12 -16.15
CA PHE A 119 -0.36 4.25 -17.35
C PHE A 119 0.36 5.03 -18.46
N ALA A 120 0.87 6.23 -18.13
CA ALA A 120 1.60 7.06 -19.09
C ALA A 120 2.87 6.38 -19.60
N SER A 121 3.66 5.76 -18.72
CA SER A 121 4.89 5.06 -19.10
C SER A 121 4.59 3.87 -20.02
N THR A 122 3.55 3.09 -19.72
CA THR A 122 3.15 1.95 -20.56
C THR A 122 2.66 2.43 -21.91
N LEU A 123 1.84 3.48 -21.94
CA LEU A 123 1.34 4.06 -23.17
C LEU A 123 2.48 4.59 -24.04
N ALA A 124 3.44 5.32 -23.45
CA ALA A 124 4.61 5.84 -24.15
C ALA A 124 5.45 4.72 -24.79
N ILE A 125 5.77 3.67 -24.03
CA ILE A 125 6.54 2.51 -24.53
C ILE A 125 5.82 1.85 -25.72
N LEU A 126 4.50 1.71 -25.66
CA LEU A 126 3.72 1.09 -26.74
C LEU A 126 3.63 1.98 -27.98
N LEU A 127 3.43 3.29 -27.79
CA LEU A 127 3.41 4.25 -28.89
C LEU A 127 4.78 4.33 -29.58
N ASP A 128 5.88 4.37 -28.82
CA ASP A 128 7.25 4.34 -29.34
C ASP A 128 7.54 3.05 -30.11
N ALA A 129 6.94 1.93 -29.71
CA ALA A 129 7.00 0.66 -30.43
C ALA A 129 6.10 0.60 -31.68
N GLY A 130 5.40 1.68 -32.03
CA GLY A 130 4.51 1.76 -33.19
C GLY A 130 3.15 1.12 -33.00
N VAL A 131 2.75 0.80 -31.77
CA VAL A 131 1.43 0.23 -31.48
C VAL A 131 0.36 1.32 -31.68
N PRO A 132 -0.75 1.04 -32.41
CA PRO A 132 -1.83 2.01 -32.59
C PRO A 132 -2.39 2.51 -31.25
N LEU A 133 -2.66 3.82 -31.14
CA LEU A 133 -3.06 4.47 -29.90
C LEU A 133 -4.19 3.76 -29.16
N LEU A 134 -5.26 3.38 -29.86
CA LEU A 134 -6.40 2.66 -29.28
C LEU A 134 -5.99 1.34 -28.61
N ARG A 135 -5.09 0.58 -29.25
CA ARG A 135 -4.54 -0.66 -28.67
C ARG A 135 -3.59 -0.37 -27.52
N GLY A 136 -2.80 0.70 -27.64
CA GLY A 136 -1.93 1.20 -26.58
C GLY A 136 -2.72 1.56 -25.31
N LEU A 137 -3.86 2.25 -25.45
CA LEU A 137 -4.75 2.61 -24.35
C LEU A 137 -5.38 1.38 -23.69
N GLU A 138 -5.86 0.42 -24.48
CA GLU A 138 -6.41 -0.84 -23.96
C GLU A 138 -5.39 -1.65 -23.16
N ALA A 139 -4.13 -1.67 -23.60
CA ALA A 139 -3.04 -2.34 -22.90
C ALA A 139 -2.57 -1.56 -21.67
N ALA A 140 -2.39 -0.24 -21.78
CA ALA A 140 -2.00 0.62 -20.66
C ALA A 140 -3.04 0.58 -19.53
N ARG A 141 -4.33 0.46 -19.86
CA ARG A 141 -5.41 0.27 -18.88
C ARG A 141 -5.22 -0.98 -18.02
N GLN A 142 -4.74 -2.09 -18.59
CA GLN A 142 -4.52 -3.33 -17.84
C GLN A 142 -3.45 -3.20 -16.74
N THR A 143 -2.62 -2.16 -16.82
CA THR A 143 -1.60 -1.87 -15.80
C THR A 143 -2.14 -1.09 -14.60
N LEU A 144 -3.35 -0.54 -14.69
CA LEU A 144 -3.99 0.20 -13.60
C LEU A 144 -4.45 -0.76 -12.50
N GLY A 145 -3.91 -0.60 -11.29
CA GLY A 145 -4.28 -1.42 -10.13
C GLY A 145 -5.63 -1.02 -9.53
N ASN A 146 -6.02 0.25 -9.69
CA ASN A 146 -7.26 0.83 -9.19
C ASN A 146 -8.40 0.65 -10.21
N ALA A 147 -9.49 0.00 -9.81
CA ALA A 147 -10.61 -0.32 -10.68
C ALA A 147 -11.38 0.92 -11.17
N LEU A 148 -11.43 1.99 -10.39
CA LEU A 148 -12.04 3.25 -10.82
C LEU A 148 -11.22 3.90 -11.94
N LEU A 149 -9.90 3.96 -11.78
CA LEU A 149 -9.01 4.49 -12.83
C LEU A 149 -9.09 3.67 -14.11
N ALA A 150 -9.19 2.34 -14.00
CA ALA A 150 -9.37 1.46 -15.15
C ALA A 150 -10.67 1.76 -15.91
N ARG A 151 -11.78 2.00 -15.20
CA ARG A 151 -13.04 2.44 -15.82
C ARG A 151 -12.93 3.82 -16.48
N CYS A 152 -12.29 4.79 -15.84
CA CYS A 152 -12.04 6.09 -16.45
C CYS A 152 -11.21 5.97 -17.73
N ALA A 153 -10.25 5.04 -17.78
CA ALA A 153 -9.45 4.77 -18.98
C ALA A 153 -10.26 4.06 -20.09
N ASP A 154 -11.23 3.20 -19.73
CA ASP A 154 -12.18 2.62 -20.70
C ASP A 154 -13.02 3.74 -21.36
N ASP A 155 -13.56 4.67 -20.57
CA ASP A 155 -14.33 5.81 -21.08
C ASP A 155 -13.48 6.75 -21.94
N VAL A 156 -12.22 6.97 -21.57
CA VAL A 156 -11.26 7.76 -22.38
C VAL A 156 -11.02 7.07 -23.73
N SER A 157 -10.83 5.75 -23.73
CA SER A 157 -10.62 4.97 -24.95
C SER A 157 -11.84 5.02 -25.88
N ALA A 158 -13.06 4.99 -25.32
CA ALA A 158 -14.29 5.16 -26.07
C ALA A 158 -14.38 6.53 -26.74
N ARG A 159 -14.09 7.61 -26.00
CA ARG A 159 -14.11 8.98 -26.54
C ARG A 159 -13.07 9.21 -27.64
N VAL A 160 -11.89 8.63 -27.49
CA VAL A 160 -10.84 8.70 -28.53
C VAL A 160 -11.26 7.92 -29.77
N ARG A 161 -11.96 6.80 -29.61
CA ARG A 161 -12.56 6.04 -30.73
C ARG A 161 -13.61 6.85 -31.50
N GLU A 162 -14.32 7.73 -30.80
CA GLU A 162 -15.28 8.68 -31.38
C GLU A 162 -14.62 9.92 -32.01
N GLY A 163 -13.28 10.04 -31.94
CA GLY A 163 -12.50 11.11 -32.57
C GLY A 163 -12.14 12.27 -31.63
N ALA A 164 -12.39 12.17 -30.32
CA ALA A 164 -11.93 13.17 -29.38
C ALA A 164 -10.40 13.10 -29.18
N ALA A 165 -9.75 14.25 -29.03
CA ALA A 165 -8.37 14.33 -28.58
C ALA A 165 -8.20 13.64 -27.20
N LEU A 166 -7.18 12.82 -27.03
CA LEU A 166 -6.83 12.09 -25.81
C LEU A 166 -6.66 13.03 -24.62
N GLY A 167 -5.98 14.18 -24.81
CA GLY A 167 -5.82 15.19 -23.76
C GLY A 167 -7.18 15.72 -23.29
N ALA A 168 -8.10 15.97 -24.22
CA ALA A 168 -9.46 16.39 -23.89
C ALA A 168 -10.24 15.27 -23.19
N ALA A 169 -10.15 14.02 -23.67
CA ALA A 169 -10.82 12.87 -23.08
C ALA A 169 -10.36 12.60 -21.63
N LEU A 170 -9.06 12.69 -21.36
CA LEU A 170 -8.49 12.57 -20.01
C LEU A 170 -8.96 13.70 -19.09
N LYS A 171 -9.06 14.94 -19.60
CA LYS A 171 -9.52 16.11 -18.85
C LYS A 171 -10.97 15.95 -18.37
N VAL A 172 -11.85 15.34 -19.17
CA VAL A 172 -13.27 15.14 -18.79
C VAL A 172 -13.42 14.27 -17.55
N GLN A 173 -12.54 13.29 -17.36
CA GLN A 173 -12.65 12.36 -16.23
C GLN A 173 -12.37 13.02 -14.87
N LYS A 174 -11.64 14.14 -14.82
CA LYS A 174 -11.28 14.88 -13.58
C LYS A 174 -10.56 14.07 -12.49
N VAL A 175 -10.16 12.84 -12.77
CA VAL A 175 -9.42 11.99 -11.83
C VAL A 175 -7.91 12.09 -12.07
N TYR A 176 -7.45 12.29 -13.31
CA TYR A 176 -6.03 12.32 -13.63
C TYR A 176 -5.33 13.59 -13.13
N PRO A 177 -4.03 13.51 -12.73
CA PRO A 177 -3.25 14.66 -12.37
C PRO A 177 -3.17 15.69 -13.52
N PRO A 178 -3.29 17.00 -13.24
CA PRO A 178 -3.27 18.04 -14.28
C PRO A 178 -2.04 17.96 -15.17
N ILE A 179 -0.88 17.65 -14.60
CA ILE A 179 0.39 17.54 -15.32
C ILE A 179 0.37 16.45 -16.40
N LEU A 180 -0.31 15.33 -16.15
CA LEU A 180 -0.46 14.26 -17.14
C LEU A 180 -1.33 14.71 -18.30
N VAL A 181 -2.44 15.39 -18.01
CA VAL A 181 -3.35 15.92 -19.04
C VAL A 181 -2.63 16.94 -19.92
N HIS A 182 -1.82 17.83 -19.33
CA HIS A 182 -1.06 18.82 -20.07
C HIS A 182 0.02 18.20 -20.96
N LEU A 183 0.79 17.23 -20.45
CA LEU A 183 1.83 16.56 -21.23
C LEU A 183 1.25 15.80 -22.42
N VAL A 184 0.11 15.12 -22.23
CA VAL A 184 -0.56 14.43 -23.32
C VAL A 184 -1.10 15.40 -24.36
N ALA A 185 -1.76 16.48 -23.93
CA ALA A 185 -2.30 17.49 -24.85
C ALA A 185 -1.22 18.24 -25.64
N SER A 186 0.03 18.27 -25.18
CA SER A 186 1.16 18.84 -25.92
C SER A 186 1.81 17.86 -26.90
N GLY A 187 1.54 16.56 -26.79
CA GLY A 187 2.09 15.50 -27.64
C GLY A 187 1.13 14.98 -28.71
N GLU A 188 -0.14 15.38 -28.67
CA GLU A 188 -1.12 15.22 -29.77
C GLU A 188 -1.01 16.35 -30.79
#